data_AF-A0A535D7K5-F1
#
_entry.id   AF-A0A535D7K5-F1
#
_cell.length_a   1.000
_cell.length_b   1.000
_cell.length_c   1.000
_cell.angle_alpha   90.00
_cell.angle_beta   90.00
_cell.angle_gamma   90.00
#
_symmetry.space_group_name_H-M   'P 1'
#
loop_
_entity.id
_entity.type
_entity.pdbx_description
1 polymer ?
#
loop_
_entity_poly.entity_id
_entity_poly.type
_entity_poly.pdbx_seq_one_letter_code
_entity_poly.pdbx_strand_id
1 'polypeptide(L)'
;HTVGLDGKFLPYVEKFAGLHVKEADPLIIDDLKSRGLLYKAETILHTYPFCWRCATPLLYYALDAWYIRTTQFKDELIANNAATNWVPAHIKDGRMGDWLRNNVDWQFSRSRYWGTPLPFWVCESCEEQRCVSSAAEIGLKDDADLHRPYIDAVTIPCA
;
A
#
# COMPACT_ATOMS: atom_id res chain seq x y z
N HIS A 1 11.25 -7.16 -9.41
CA HIS A 1 11.02 -8.05 -8.25
C HIS A 1 11.09 -9.50 -8.70
N THR A 2 11.56 -10.43 -7.87
CA THR A 2 11.55 -11.89 -8.13
C THR A 2 10.19 -12.55 -7.92
N VAL A 3 9.25 -11.81 -7.33
CA VAL A 3 7.90 -12.25 -6.96
C VAL A 3 6.92 -11.36 -7.73
N GLY A 4 5.81 -11.92 -8.21
CA GLY A 4 4.71 -11.20 -8.85
C GLY A 4 3.71 -10.61 -7.84
N LEU A 5 2.72 -9.87 -8.35
CA LEU A 5 1.68 -9.22 -7.51
C LEU A 5 0.74 -10.22 -6.82
N ASP A 6 0.73 -11.47 -7.25
CA ASP A 6 -0.01 -12.58 -6.66
C ASP A 6 0.77 -13.30 -5.54
N GLY A 7 1.96 -12.80 -5.19
CA GLY A 7 2.82 -13.40 -4.18
C GLY A 7 3.56 -14.66 -4.65
N LYS A 8 3.60 -14.93 -5.95
CA LYS A 8 4.29 -16.10 -6.52
C LYS A 8 5.61 -15.72 -7.18
N PHE A 9 6.60 -16.61 -7.12
CA PHE A 9 7.86 -16.41 -7.82
C PHE A 9 7.67 -16.37 -9.34
N LEU A 10 8.38 -15.47 -10.01
CA LEU A 10 8.33 -15.29 -11.46
C LEU A 10 9.03 -16.44 -12.21
N PRO A 11 8.72 -16.64 -13.51
CA PRO A 11 9.25 -17.77 -14.29
C PRO A 11 10.78 -17.91 -14.31
N TYR A 12 11.50 -16.79 -14.23
CA TYR A 12 12.97 -16.80 -14.23
C TYR A 12 13.58 -17.25 -12.90
N VAL A 13 12.79 -17.43 -11.84
CA VAL A 13 13.22 -18.01 -10.57
C VAL A 13 13.05 -19.53 -10.62
N GLU A 14 13.61 -20.12 -11.68
CA GLU A 14 13.50 -21.51 -12.16
C GLU A 14 12.91 -22.50 -11.13
N LYS A 15 13.70 -22.90 -10.14
CA LYS A 15 13.36 -23.96 -9.16
C LYS A 15 12.09 -23.70 -8.34
N PHE A 16 11.71 -22.43 -8.19
CA PHE A 16 10.61 -22.00 -7.34
C PHE A 16 9.50 -21.27 -8.12
N ALA A 17 9.62 -21.19 -9.44
CA ALA A 17 8.69 -20.48 -10.30
C ALA A 17 7.24 -20.95 -10.07
N GLY A 18 6.32 -19.99 -9.93
CA GLY A 18 4.89 -20.26 -9.72
C GLY A 18 4.50 -20.67 -8.30
N LEU A 19 5.46 -20.89 -7.39
CA LEU A 19 5.16 -21.16 -5.99
C LEU A 19 4.88 -19.86 -5.24
N HIS A 20 3.90 -19.89 -4.33
CA HIS A 20 3.73 -18.79 -3.40
C HIS A 20 4.93 -18.72 -2.46
N VAL A 21 5.40 -17.51 -2.12
CA VAL A 21 6.68 -17.33 -1.40
C VAL A 21 6.79 -18.16 -0.11
N LYS A 22 5.69 -18.31 0.64
CA LYS A 22 5.67 -19.10 1.89
C LYS A 22 5.69 -20.60 1.68
N GLU A 23 5.21 -21.08 0.53
CA GLU A 23 5.28 -22.49 0.16
C GLU A 23 6.70 -22.86 -0.32
N ALA A 24 7.43 -21.88 -0.86
CA ALA A 24 8.81 -22.05 -1.29
C ALA A 24 9.82 -22.04 -0.14
N ASP A 25 9.52 -21.42 1.01
CA ASP A 25 10.41 -21.35 2.18
C ASP A 25 11.08 -22.71 2.53
N PRO A 26 10.34 -23.83 2.73
CA PRO A 26 10.97 -25.13 3.01
C PRO A 26 11.81 -25.67 1.85
N LEU A 27 11.39 -25.46 0.61
CA LEU A 27 12.11 -25.94 -0.58
C LEU A 27 13.43 -25.18 -0.81
N ILE A 28 13.45 -23.89 -0.49
CA ILE A 28 14.65 -23.06 -0.52
C ILE A 28 15.65 -23.56 0.52
N ILE A 29 15.18 -23.89 1.73
CA ILE A 29 16.02 -24.45 2.79
C ILE A 29 16.63 -25.78 2.35
N ASP A 30 15.83 -26.68 1.77
CA ASP A 30 16.30 -27.99 1.28
C ASP A 30 17.31 -27.85 0.12
N ASP A 31 17.07 -26.92 -0.82
CA ASP A 31 18.01 -26.63 -1.90
C ASP A 31 19.35 -26.13 -1.36
N LEU A 32 19.34 -25.16 -0.43
CA LEU A 32 20.56 -24.63 0.20
C LEU A 32 21.31 -25.70 0.99
N LYS A 33 20.58 -26.58 1.69
CA LYS A 33 21.16 -27.72 2.41
C LYS A 33 21.82 -28.72 1.46
N SER A 34 21.15 -29.08 0.36
CA SER A 34 21.68 -30.04 -0.63
C SER A 34 22.96 -29.54 -1.31
N ARG A 35 23.10 -28.22 -1.48
CA ARG A 35 24.29 -27.57 -2.05
C ARG A 35 25.40 -27.30 -1.03
N GLY A 36 25.20 -27.64 0.25
CA GLY A 36 26.17 -27.37 1.31
C GLY A 36 26.35 -25.88 1.64
N LEU A 37 25.38 -25.03 1.27
CA LEU A 37 25.43 -23.57 1.48
C LEU A 37 24.72 -23.12 2.76
N LEU A 38 24.09 -24.06 3.49
CA LEU A 38 23.33 -23.79 4.70
C LEU A 38 24.15 -24.14 5.96
N TYR A 39 24.50 -23.14 6.76
CA TYR A 39 25.17 -23.36 8.04
C TYR A 39 24.21 -23.86 9.14
N LYS A 40 23.03 -23.26 9.26
CA LYS A 40 22.06 -23.53 10.33
C LYS A 40 20.63 -23.20 9.87
N ALA A 41 19.65 -24.01 10.30
CA ALA A 41 18.22 -23.75 10.14
C ALA A 41 17.49 -24.02 11.46
N GLU A 42 16.67 -23.06 11.89
CA GLU A 42 15.87 -23.11 13.12
C GLU A 42 14.53 -22.41 12.92
N THR A 43 13.55 -22.77 13.73
CA THR A 43 12.24 -22.10 13.77
C THR A 43 12.25 -21.01 14.83
N ILE A 44 11.89 -19.78 14.44
CA ILE A 44 11.79 -18.63 15.35
C ILE A 44 10.32 -18.26 15.50
N LEU A 45 9.87 -18.14 16.75
CA LEU A 45 8.54 -17.63 17.07
C LEU A 45 8.60 -16.10 17.26
N HIS A 46 7.84 -15.36 16.47
CA HIS A 46 7.77 -13.89 16.55
C HIS A 46 6.39 -13.35 16.16
N THR A 47 6.20 -12.04 16.34
CA THR A 47 5.07 -11.32 15.75
C THR A 47 5.37 -10.99 14.30
N TYR A 48 4.38 -11.20 13.42
CA TYR A 48 4.48 -10.90 11.99
C TYR A 48 3.23 -10.14 11.53
N PRO A 49 3.33 -9.20 10.57
CA PRO A 49 2.17 -8.46 10.10
C PRO A 49 1.28 -9.30 9.16
N PHE A 50 -0.03 -9.26 9.39
CA PHE A 50 -1.03 -9.92 8.57
C PHE A 50 -2.04 -8.91 8.01
N CYS A 51 -2.66 -9.25 6.89
CA CYS A 51 -3.74 -8.47 6.33
C CYS A 51 -4.90 -8.43 7.35
N TRP A 52 -5.28 -7.22 7.77
CA TRP A 52 -6.36 -7.01 8.74
C TRP A 52 -7.74 -7.48 8.28
N ARG A 53 -7.92 -7.78 6.98
CA ARG A 53 -9.21 -8.25 6.41
C ARG A 53 -9.27 -9.76 6.20
N CYS A 54 -8.23 -10.37 5.64
CA CYS A 54 -8.23 -11.79 5.26
C CYS A 54 -7.18 -12.64 6.00
N ALA A 55 -6.44 -12.05 6.93
CA ALA A 55 -5.41 -12.72 7.72
C ALA A 55 -4.30 -13.41 6.91
N THR A 56 -4.07 -13.01 5.65
CA THR A 56 -2.91 -13.48 4.88
C THR A 56 -1.62 -12.80 5.38
N PRO A 57 -0.49 -13.52 5.46
CA PRO A 57 0.79 -12.91 5.82
C PRO A 57 1.18 -11.82 4.83
N LEU A 58 1.55 -10.62 5.30
CA LEU A 58 1.95 -9.53 4.42
C LEU A 58 3.39 -9.68 3.95
N LEU A 59 3.68 -9.09 2.79
CA LEU A 59 5.02 -8.97 2.24
C LEU A 59 5.32 -7.48 2.03
N TYR A 60 6.50 -7.05 2.45
CA TYR A 60 7.00 -5.75 2.01
C TYR A 60 7.43 -5.87 0.55
N TYR A 61 6.77 -5.10 -0.32
CA TYR A 61 6.92 -5.17 -1.76
C TYR A 61 6.92 -3.74 -2.32
N ALA A 62 7.82 -3.44 -3.25
CA ALA A 62 7.89 -2.11 -3.83
C ALA A 62 6.83 -2.00 -4.94
N LEU A 63 5.97 -0.99 -4.83
CA LEU A 63 4.89 -0.72 -5.78
C LEU A 63 4.83 0.78 -6.02
N ASP A 64 4.37 1.15 -7.22
CA ASP A 64 3.93 2.52 -7.47
C ASP A 64 2.67 2.79 -6.64
N ALA A 65 2.72 3.84 -5.84
CA ALA A 65 1.64 4.22 -4.95
C ALA A 65 1.62 5.72 -4.72
N TRP A 66 0.43 6.24 -4.42
CA TRP A 66 0.24 7.63 -4.03
C TRP A 66 0.29 7.76 -2.51
N TYR A 67 1.02 8.77 -2.07
CA TYR A 67 1.24 9.08 -0.67
C TYR A 67 0.80 10.51 -0.37
N ILE A 68 0.17 10.69 0.78
CA ILE A 68 0.03 12.01 1.40
C ILE A 68 1.23 12.20 2.32
N ARG A 69 1.99 13.28 2.10
CA ARG A 69 3.15 13.64 2.94
C ARG A 69 2.68 14.14 4.30
N THR A 70 2.18 13.25 5.15
CA THR A 70 1.68 13.57 6.50
C THR A 70 2.83 13.88 7.47
N THR A 71 4.03 13.38 7.18
CA THR A 71 5.23 13.63 8.00
C THR A 71 5.59 15.12 8.11
N GLN A 72 5.28 15.92 7.08
CA GLN A 72 5.53 17.37 7.12
C GLN A 72 4.67 18.12 8.15
N PHE A 73 3.56 17.51 8.60
CA PHE A 73 2.62 18.07 9.58
C PHE A 73 2.67 17.35 10.93
N LYS A 74 3.71 16.54 11.19
CA LYS A 74 3.81 15.70 12.38
C LYS A 74 3.64 16.48 13.69
N ASP A 75 4.32 17.63 13.82
CA ASP A 75 4.27 18.43 15.04
C ASP A 75 2.89 19.07 15.26
N GLU A 76 2.24 19.50 14.18
CA GLU A 76 0.88 20.04 14.21
C GLU A 76 -0.15 18.96 14.60
N LEU A 77 -0.01 17.75 14.07
CA LEU A 77 -0.86 16.61 14.45
C LEU A 77 -0.72 16.29 15.95
N ILE A 78 0.50 16.33 16.49
CA ILE A 78 0.75 16.10 17.93
C ILE A 78 0.13 17.22 18.77
N ALA A 79 0.29 18.49 18.37
CA ALA A 79 -0.29 19.63 19.07
C ALA A 79 -1.82 19.58 19.10
N ASN A 80 -2.44 19.26 17.96
CA ASN A 80 -3.90 19.09 17.85
C ASN A 80 -4.41 17.91 18.70
N ASN A 81 -3.67 16.80 18.74
CA ASN A 81 -3.97 15.67 19.61
C ASN A 81 -3.90 16.06 21.10
N ALA A 82 -2.93 16.88 21.50
CA ALA A 82 -2.78 17.35 22.87
C ALA A 82 -3.95 18.25 23.31
N ALA A 83 -4.45 19.10 22.40
CA ALA A 83 -5.61 19.96 22.62
C ALA A 83 -6.95 19.19 22.70
N THR A 84 -7.00 17.96 22.18
CA THR A 84 -8.21 17.13 22.17
C THR A 84 -8.51 16.54 23.55
N ASN A 85 -9.78 16.48 23.95
CA ASN A 85 -10.19 15.79 25.18
C ASN A 85 -10.37 14.28 24.90
N TRP A 86 -9.54 13.44 25.52
CA TRP A 86 -9.59 11.99 25.35
C TRP A 86 -10.22 11.29 26.55
N VAL A 87 -11.09 10.32 26.29
CA VAL A 87 -11.62 9.41 27.30
C VAL A 87 -11.36 7.97 26.83
N PRO A 88 -10.53 7.17 27.53
CA PRO A 88 -9.76 7.53 28.73
C PRO A 88 -8.54 8.41 28.42
N ALA A 89 -8.12 9.22 29.41
CA ALA A 89 -7.09 10.26 29.24
C ALA A 89 -5.74 9.74 28.72
N HIS A 90 -5.32 8.55 29.17
CA HIS A 90 -4.02 7.96 28.80
C HIS A 90 -3.88 7.62 27.30
N ILE A 91 -4.97 7.63 26.51
CA ILE A 91 -4.89 7.42 25.05
C ILE A 91 -4.20 8.59 24.35
N LYS A 92 -4.40 9.82 24.86
CA LYS A 92 -3.80 11.04 24.33
C LYS A 92 -2.28 10.92 24.21
N ASP A 93 -1.64 10.59 25.32
CA ASP A 93 -0.18 10.53 25.41
C ASP A 93 0.37 9.14 25.14
N GLY A 94 -0.45 8.09 25.35
CA GLY A 94 -0.15 6.69 25.03
C GLY A 94 -0.50 6.35 23.58
N ARG A 95 -1.44 5.42 23.37
CA ARG A 95 -1.70 4.78 22.06
C ARG A 95 -1.74 5.75 20.86
N MET A 96 -2.46 6.86 20.94
CA MET A 96 -2.54 7.82 19.83
C MET A 96 -1.27 8.68 19.75
N GLY A 97 -0.81 9.21 20.89
CA GLY A 97 0.41 10.03 20.96
C GLY A 97 1.65 9.29 20.45
N ASP A 98 1.84 8.03 20.85
CA ASP A 98 2.93 7.16 20.39
C ASP A 98 2.84 6.89 18.89
N TRP A 99 1.63 6.69 18.36
CA TRP A 99 1.41 6.48 16.93
C TRP A 99 1.77 7.73 16.12
N LEU A 100 1.34 8.91 16.55
CA LEU A 100 1.67 10.19 15.90
C LEU A 100 3.16 10.51 15.97
N ARG A 101 3.82 10.20 17.09
CA ARG A 101 5.29 10.34 17.24
C ARG A 101 6.08 9.45 16.28
N ASN A 102 5.49 8.38 15.77
CA ASN A 102 6.07 7.49 14.78
C ASN A 102 5.37 7.59 13.42
N ASN A 103 4.69 8.71 13.15
CA ASN A 103 3.95 8.90 11.91
C ASN A 103 4.85 8.70 10.67
N VAL A 104 4.30 8.00 9.69
CA VAL A 104 4.88 7.76 8.36
C VAL A 104 3.93 8.32 7.31
N ASP A 105 4.45 8.61 6.12
CA ASP A 105 3.62 9.13 5.02
C ASP A 105 2.50 8.14 4.68
N TRP A 106 1.31 8.69 4.47
CA TRP A 106 0.12 7.88 4.33
C TRP A 106 -0.05 7.41 2.89
N GLN A 107 0.21 6.13 2.68
CA GLN A 107 -0.14 5.41 1.46
C GLN A 107 -1.67 5.30 1.34
N PHE A 108 -2.27 6.07 0.43
CA PHE A 108 -3.74 6.16 0.31
C PHE A 108 -4.28 5.56 -1.00
N SER A 109 -3.47 5.39 -2.04
CA SER A 109 -3.90 4.68 -3.26
C SER A 109 -4.22 3.22 -2.98
N ARG A 110 -5.14 2.61 -3.74
CA ARG A 110 -5.43 1.18 -3.64
C ARG A 110 -5.69 0.62 -5.04
N SER A 111 -5.07 -0.49 -5.37
CA SER A 111 -5.37 -1.23 -6.61
C SER A 111 -6.64 -2.08 -6.41
N ARG A 112 -7.80 -1.41 -6.39
CA ARG A 112 -9.13 -2.00 -6.14
C ARG A 112 -10.16 -1.40 -7.10
N TYR A 113 -11.34 -2.01 -7.13
CA TYR A 113 -12.42 -1.64 -8.04
C TYR A 113 -13.49 -0.77 -7.37
N TRP A 114 -13.92 -1.14 -6.16
CA TRP A 114 -14.97 -0.43 -5.42
C TRP A 114 -14.38 0.56 -4.42
N GLY A 115 -14.55 1.86 -4.69
CA GLY A 115 -14.10 2.97 -3.86
C GLY A 115 -14.13 4.28 -4.63
N THR A 116 -13.77 5.38 -3.97
CA THR A 116 -13.61 6.68 -4.61
C THR A 116 -12.37 6.67 -5.52
N PRO A 117 -12.52 6.88 -6.84
CA PRO A 117 -11.37 6.92 -7.74
C PRO A 117 -10.46 8.10 -7.43
N LEU A 118 -9.15 7.94 -7.66
CA LEU A 118 -8.21 9.03 -7.51
C LEU A 118 -8.38 10.00 -8.68
N PRO A 119 -8.62 11.30 -8.45
CA PRO A 119 -8.97 12.24 -9.51
C PRO A 119 -7.73 12.80 -10.21
N PHE A 120 -6.78 11.94 -10.57
CA PHE A 120 -5.58 12.32 -11.31
C PHE A 120 -5.68 11.82 -12.75
N TRP A 121 -5.60 12.74 -13.70
CA TRP A 121 -5.42 12.46 -15.11
C TRP A 121 -3.95 12.62 -15.45
N VAL A 122 -3.38 11.62 -16.11
CA VAL A 122 -1.97 11.61 -16.51
C VAL A 122 -1.90 11.59 -18.04
N CYS A 123 -1.18 12.55 -18.62
CA CYS A 123 -0.98 12.58 -20.06
C CYS A 123 -0.02 11.45 -20.50
N GLU A 124 -0.43 10.63 -21.47
CA GLU A 124 0.40 9.54 -22.00
C GLU A 124 1.61 10.03 -22.81
N SER A 125 1.63 11.30 -23.25
CA SER A 125 2.70 11.85 -24.10
C SER A 125 3.77 12.62 -23.34
N CYS A 126 3.40 13.40 -22.33
CA CYS A 126 4.33 14.26 -21.57
C CYS A 126 4.37 13.95 -20.06
N GLU A 127 3.61 12.96 -19.59
CA GLU A 127 3.50 12.55 -18.19
C GLU A 127 2.96 13.63 -17.22
N GLU A 128 2.46 14.76 -17.74
CA GLU A 128 1.84 15.80 -16.94
C GLU A 128 0.64 15.23 -16.14
N GLN A 129 0.59 15.56 -14.85
CA GLN A 129 -0.41 15.06 -13.91
C GLN A 129 -1.35 16.18 -13.48
N ARG A 130 -2.63 16.05 -13.83
CA ARG A 130 -3.67 17.01 -13.45
C ARG A 130 -4.59 16.43 -12.39
N CYS A 131 -4.68 17.11 -11.25
CA CYS A 131 -5.67 16.84 -10.21
C CYS A 131 -6.98 17.57 -10.54
N VAL A 132 -8.05 16.81 -10.77
CA VAL A 132 -9.39 17.34 -11.05
C VAL A 132 -10.16 17.50 -9.75
N SER A 133 -10.84 18.63 -9.60
CA SER A 133 -11.51 19.03 -8.36
C SER A 133 -13.02 18.83 -8.38
N SER A 134 -13.63 18.64 -9.54
CA SER A 134 -15.09 18.49 -9.68
C SER A 134 -15.50 17.76 -10.98
N ALA A 135 -16.71 17.20 -11.00
CA ALA A 135 -17.31 16.62 -12.20
C ALA A 135 -17.46 17.66 -13.34
N ALA A 136 -17.84 18.90 -12.98
CA ALA A 136 -17.99 20.00 -13.92
C ALA A 136 -16.69 20.37 -14.65
N GLU A 137 -15.54 20.27 -13.98
CA GLU A 137 -14.22 20.54 -14.57
C GLU A 137 -13.90 19.62 -15.76
N ILE A 138 -14.49 18.42 -15.78
CA ILE A 138 -14.34 17.41 -16.83
C ILE A 138 -15.61 17.23 -17.66
N GLY A 139 -16.52 18.21 -17.62
CA GLY A 139 -17.73 18.23 -18.45
C GLY A 139 -18.81 17.22 -18.05
N LEU A 140 -18.71 16.62 -16.86
CA LEU A 140 -19.73 15.72 -16.33
C LEU A 140 -20.78 16.51 -15.54
N LYS A 141 -22.00 15.99 -15.51
CA LYS A 141 -23.09 16.52 -14.70
C LYS A 141 -22.86 16.18 -13.22
N ASP A 142 -23.47 16.96 -12.33
CA ASP A 142 -23.37 16.75 -10.88
C ASP A 142 -23.97 15.42 -10.40
N ASP A 143 -24.89 14.84 -11.18
CA ASP A 143 -25.54 13.55 -10.90
C ASP A 143 -24.86 12.36 -11.62
N ALA A 144 -23.74 12.58 -12.31
CA ALA A 144 -22.99 11.52 -12.96
C ALA A 144 -22.39 10.54 -11.93
N ASP A 145 -22.42 9.25 -12.27
CA ASP A 145 -21.73 8.24 -11.46
C ASP A 145 -20.22 8.31 -11.70
N LEU A 146 -19.48 8.75 -10.67
CA LEU A 146 -18.03 8.92 -10.71
C LEU A 146 -17.26 7.65 -10.30
N HIS A 147 -17.92 6.51 -10.09
CA HIS A 147 -17.24 5.26 -9.75
C HIS A 147 -16.58 4.61 -10.98
N ARG A 148 -15.64 3.70 -10.72
CA ARG A 148 -15.24 2.71 -11.72
C ARG A 148 -16.44 1.79 -12.02
N PRO A 149 -16.68 1.42 -13.30
CA PRO A 149 -15.81 1.63 -14.45
C PRO A 149 -16.05 2.93 -15.22
N TYR A 150 -17.08 3.71 -14.89
CA TYR A 150 -17.55 4.83 -15.71
C TYR A 150 -16.52 5.95 -15.85
N ILE A 151 -15.90 6.35 -14.73
CA ILE A 151 -14.90 7.43 -14.75
C ILE A 151 -13.64 7.06 -15.54
N ASP A 152 -13.32 5.76 -15.66
CA ASP A 152 -12.12 5.29 -16.37
C ASP A 152 -12.21 5.58 -17.89
N ALA A 153 -13.41 5.75 -18.43
CA ALA A 153 -13.63 6.05 -19.84
C ALA A 153 -13.55 7.56 -20.16
N VAL A 154 -13.46 8.41 -19.14
CA VAL A 154 -13.47 9.87 -19.30
C VAL A 154 -12.05 10.37 -19.54
N THR A 155 -11.81 10.93 -20.72
CA THR A 155 -10.54 11.55 -21.10
C THR A 155 -10.68 13.07 -21.17
N ILE A 156 -9.58 13.78 -20.91
CA ILE A 156 -9.51 15.24 -21.00
C ILE A 156 -8.34 15.64 -21.90
N PRO A 157 -8.41 16.77 -22.62
CA PRO A 157 -7.28 17.29 -23.37
C PRO A 157 -6.07 17.53 -22.47
N CYS A 158 -4.87 17.27 -22.99
CA CYS A 158 -3.65 17.72 -22.34
C CYS A 158 -3.66 19.25 -22.22
N ALA A 159 -3.18 19.76 -21.09
CA ALA A 159 -2.96 21.18 -20.88
C ALA A 159 -1.82 21.71 -21.77
#